data_AF-A0AAY4BYV1-F1
#
_entry.id   AF-A0AAY4BYV1-F1
#
_cell.length_a   1.000
_cell.length_b   1.000
_cell.length_c   1.000
_cell.angle_alpha   90.00
_cell.angle_beta   90.00
_cell.angle_gamma   90.00
#
_symmetry.space_group_name_H-M   'P 1'
#
loop_
_entity.id
_entity.type
_entity.pdbx_description
1 polymer ?
#
loop_
_entity_poly.entity_id
_entity_poly.type
_entity_poly.pdbx_seq_one_letter_code
_entity_poly.pdbx_strand_id
1 'polypeptide(L)'
;MRASTQRPVWASSTLVAGAALLVVASAVSSGGKKMTQTVVAQATAAAAGPGPWCVEELLGFCTMTELFSRGDTDVWLCSLAGSIAVGLSGIFPLLIIPIEAGAALKTADGCQKLKKLLSFAIGGLLGDVFLHLLPEAWSHICSPAHEQHYRSQGLWVILGLLAFLLLEKMFPDEAPCSTGPAVSLFTFSGASSRIGHEILSPSQTSGYLNLLANCIDNFTHGLAVAGSFLVSRKVGFLTTLAILLHEIPHEVGDFAILLRAGFDRWSAARMQFCTALGGVLGPASPCLPKNATAWILPFTSGGFLYIALVNVVPDLLEETNPRHSLLQVLLLCCGVAVMALLSVIMD
;
A
#
# COMPACT_ATOMS: atom_id res chain seq x y z
N MET A 1 -6.40 -17.96 35.29
CA MET A 1 -4.98 -17.57 35.10
C MET A 1 -4.94 -16.57 33.96
N ARG A 2 -4.54 -15.32 34.25
CA ARG A 2 -4.46 -14.22 33.26
C ARG A 2 -3.29 -14.48 32.32
N ALA A 3 -3.54 -14.67 31.03
CA ALA A 3 -2.52 -14.43 30.02
C ALA A 3 -2.43 -12.92 29.84
N SER A 4 -1.34 -12.30 30.30
CA SER A 4 -0.99 -10.96 29.86
C SER A 4 -0.83 -11.00 28.35
N THR A 5 -1.58 -10.20 27.60
CA THR A 5 -1.28 -9.86 26.20
C THR A 5 0.02 -9.05 26.17
N GLN A 6 1.15 -9.73 26.42
CA GLN A 6 2.45 -9.18 26.10
C GLN A 6 2.54 -9.09 24.58
N ARG A 7 2.80 -7.89 24.06
CA ARG A 7 3.16 -7.69 22.65
C ARG A 7 4.23 -8.72 22.29
N PRO A 8 4.05 -9.50 21.21
CA PRO A 8 5.00 -10.55 20.87
C PRO A 8 6.34 -9.92 20.50
N VAL A 9 7.27 -9.82 21.46
CA VAL A 9 8.63 -9.29 21.24
C VAL A 9 9.36 -10.08 20.15
N TRP A 10 8.97 -11.36 19.98
CA TRP A 10 9.46 -12.20 18.90
C TRP A 10 9.12 -11.67 17.50
N ALA A 11 7.98 -10.99 17.32
CA ALA A 11 7.55 -10.49 16.02
C ALA A 11 8.50 -9.39 15.49
N SER A 12 8.93 -8.48 16.36
CA SER A 12 9.97 -7.48 16.06
C SER A 12 11.30 -8.13 15.71
N SER A 13 11.71 -9.15 16.49
CA SER A 13 12.94 -9.90 16.23
C SER A 13 12.88 -10.69 14.92
N THR A 14 11.72 -11.24 14.54
CA THR A 14 11.54 -11.95 13.26
C THR A 14 11.50 -11.02 12.06
N LEU A 15 10.99 -9.79 12.20
CA LEU A 15 10.96 -8.81 11.11
C LEU A 15 12.39 -8.34 10.78
N VAL A 16 13.21 -8.09 11.81
CA VAL A 16 14.63 -7.75 11.66
C VAL A 16 15.46 -8.95 11.17
N ALA A 17 15.22 -10.15 11.72
CA ALA A 17 15.94 -11.37 11.32
C ALA A 17 15.57 -11.81 9.90
N GLY A 18 14.31 -11.68 9.49
CA GLY A 18 13.83 -11.98 8.15
C GLY A 18 14.43 -11.04 7.10
N ALA A 19 14.47 -9.74 7.39
CA ALA A 19 15.15 -8.76 6.55
C ALA A 19 16.66 -9.05 6.43
N ALA A 20 17.33 -9.39 7.54
CA ALA A 20 18.75 -9.73 7.55
C ALA A 20 19.06 -11.03 6.78
N LEU A 21 18.26 -12.09 6.95
CA LEU A 21 18.39 -13.36 6.22
C LEU A 21 18.16 -13.18 4.72
N LEU A 22 17.29 -12.27 4.29
CA LEU A 22 17.06 -11.97 2.88
C LEU A 22 18.19 -11.15 2.25
N VAL A 23 18.76 -10.18 2.98
CA VAL A 23 19.98 -9.48 2.54
C VAL A 23 21.13 -10.46 2.36
N VAL A 24 21.26 -11.43 3.28
CA VAL A 24 22.25 -12.51 3.17
C VAL A 24 21.94 -13.46 2.01
N ALA A 25 20.68 -13.85 1.79
CA ALA A 25 20.30 -14.71 0.66
C ALA A 25 20.53 -14.02 -0.70
N SER A 26 20.30 -12.72 -0.77
CA SER A 26 20.57 -11.88 -1.95
C SER A 26 22.07 -11.68 -2.18
N ALA A 27 22.86 -11.56 -1.11
CA ALA A 27 24.32 -11.46 -1.17
C ALA A 27 25.00 -12.80 -1.53
N VAL A 28 24.54 -13.92 -0.98
CA VAL A 28 25.05 -15.28 -1.28
C VAL A 28 24.75 -15.66 -2.74
N SER A 29 23.61 -15.20 -3.26
CA SER A 29 23.24 -15.33 -4.68
C SER A 29 24.19 -14.59 -5.63
N SER A 30 24.85 -13.52 -5.17
CA SER A 30 25.84 -12.75 -5.95
C SER A 30 27.26 -13.29 -5.88
N GLY A 31 27.56 -14.22 -4.96
CA GLY A 31 28.92 -14.70 -4.67
C GLY A 31 29.45 -15.81 -5.60
N GLY A 32 28.65 -16.26 -6.57
CA GLY A 32 28.92 -17.43 -7.40
C GLY A 32 29.78 -17.18 -8.64
N LYS A 33 30.84 -16.35 -8.57
CA LYS A 33 32.04 -16.41 -9.45
C LYS A 33 32.99 -15.25 -9.17
N LYS A 34 34.03 -15.58 -8.38
CA LYS A 34 35.41 -15.03 -8.32
C LYS A 34 35.83 -14.81 -6.87
N MET A 35 36.33 -15.88 -6.29
CA MET A 35 37.17 -15.87 -5.10
C MET A 35 38.58 -15.37 -5.47
N THR A 36 39.31 -14.86 -4.47
CA THR A 36 40.76 -14.56 -4.42
C THR A 36 41.31 -13.35 -5.19
N GLN A 37 41.26 -12.16 -4.55
CA GLN A 37 42.39 -11.22 -4.32
C GLN A 37 41.90 -9.78 -4.08
N THR A 38 41.27 -9.46 -2.95
CA THR A 38 41.06 -8.03 -2.56
C THR A 38 40.84 -7.82 -1.04
N VAL A 39 41.59 -8.50 -0.17
CA VAL A 39 41.45 -8.33 1.31
C VAL A 39 42.70 -7.76 2.01
N VAL A 40 43.75 -7.36 1.28
CA VAL A 40 44.99 -6.86 1.94
C VAL A 40 45.48 -5.48 1.47
N ALA A 41 44.76 -4.79 0.57
CA ALA A 41 45.21 -3.47 0.09
C ALA A 41 44.55 -2.25 0.78
N GLN A 42 43.58 -2.45 1.68
CA GLN A 42 42.76 -1.35 2.22
C GLN A 42 43.06 -0.98 3.68
N ALA A 43 44.22 -1.41 4.23
CA ALA A 43 44.63 -1.11 5.59
C ALA A 43 45.86 -0.16 5.72
N THR A 44 46.38 0.39 4.61
CA THR A 44 47.58 1.26 4.63
C THR A 44 47.40 2.62 3.95
N ALA A 45 46.17 3.10 3.79
CA ALA A 45 45.88 4.46 3.32
C ALA A 45 45.24 5.36 4.39
N ALA A 46 45.39 5.02 5.67
CA ALA A 46 44.83 5.77 6.81
C ALA A 46 45.84 6.76 7.46
N ALA A 47 46.79 7.32 6.70
CA ALA A 47 47.79 8.25 7.25
C ALA A 47 48.23 9.33 6.26
N ALA A 48 47.32 10.25 5.90
CA ALA A 48 47.63 11.61 5.47
C ALA A 48 46.33 12.45 5.53
N GLY A 49 46.26 13.44 6.43
CA GLY A 49 45.07 14.30 6.62
C GLY A 49 44.95 15.46 5.62
N PRO A 50 44.15 16.49 5.92
CA PRO A 50 42.71 16.47 6.17
C PRO A 50 41.94 16.77 4.85
N GLY A 51 41.08 15.85 4.41
CA GLY A 51 40.20 16.04 3.25
C GLY A 51 38.87 16.71 3.64
N PRO A 52 38.22 17.45 2.72
CA PRO A 52 37.09 18.32 3.06
C PRO A 52 35.80 17.50 3.23
N TRP A 53 35.29 17.45 4.45
CA TRP A 53 33.93 17.02 4.77
C TRP A 53 32.92 18.10 4.35
N CYS A 54 32.94 18.52 3.08
CA CYS A 54 32.09 19.60 2.57
C CYS A 54 31.83 19.51 1.05
N VAL A 55 31.79 18.30 0.49
CA VAL A 55 31.49 18.10 -0.94
C VAL A 55 30.31 17.16 -1.20
N GLU A 56 29.99 16.21 -0.32
CA GLU A 56 28.80 15.35 -0.52
C GLU A 56 27.47 16.03 -0.18
N GLU A 57 27.41 16.89 0.85
CA GLU A 57 26.22 17.73 1.10
C GLU A 57 26.04 18.82 0.04
N LEU A 58 27.14 19.32 -0.53
CA LEU A 58 27.11 20.31 -1.61
C LEU A 58 26.67 19.68 -2.94
N LEU A 59 26.99 18.40 -3.17
CA LEU A 59 26.52 17.63 -4.33
C LEU A 59 25.02 17.34 -4.27
N GLY A 60 24.43 17.15 -3.08
CA GLY A 60 22.97 17.06 -2.91
C GLY A 60 22.24 18.36 -3.26
N PHE A 61 22.79 19.51 -2.85
CA PHE A 61 22.24 20.83 -3.19
C PHE A 61 22.48 21.21 -4.66
N CYS A 62 23.64 20.90 -5.24
CA CYS A 62 23.93 21.15 -6.65
C CYS A 62 23.08 20.28 -7.59
N THR A 63 22.75 19.04 -7.22
CA THR A 63 21.84 18.19 -7.99
C THR A 63 20.40 18.72 -7.95
N MET A 64 19.94 19.21 -6.80
CA MET A 64 18.67 19.95 -6.70
C MET A 64 18.68 21.21 -7.59
N THR A 65 19.80 21.93 -7.64
CA THR A 65 19.93 23.16 -8.45
C THR A 65 20.00 22.84 -9.96
N GLU A 66 20.57 21.70 -10.36
CA GLU A 66 20.51 21.20 -11.74
C GLU A 66 19.11 20.72 -12.13
N LEU A 67 18.36 20.09 -11.21
CA LEU A 67 16.95 19.72 -11.38
C LEU A 67 16.03 20.95 -11.59
N PHE A 68 16.45 22.11 -11.08
CA PHE A 68 15.80 23.42 -11.28
C PHE A 68 16.35 24.20 -12.48
N SER A 69 16.90 23.52 -13.49
CA SER A 69 17.16 24.14 -14.79
C SER A 69 15.85 24.43 -15.54
N ARG A 70 15.85 25.53 -16.31
CA ARG A 70 14.67 26.20 -16.91
C ARG A 70 13.86 25.33 -17.91
N GLY A 71 14.34 24.14 -18.28
CA GLY A 71 13.64 23.14 -19.10
C GLY A 71 13.05 21.97 -18.31
N ASP A 72 13.59 21.66 -17.13
CA ASP A 72 13.15 20.56 -16.26
C ASP A 72 12.12 21.01 -15.21
N THR A 73 12.03 22.33 -14.98
CA THR A 73 11.03 22.92 -14.05
C THR A 73 9.60 22.61 -14.49
N ASP A 74 9.32 22.62 -15.79
CA ASP A 74 7.99 22.30 -16.34
C ASP A 74 7.66 20.82 -16.16
N VAL A 75 8.65 19.93 -16.31
CA VAL A 75 8.52 18.48 -16.13
C VAL A 75 8.24 18.15 -14.66
N TRP A 76 9.02 18.76 -13.77
CA TRP A 76 8.85 18.61 -12.34
C TRP A 76 7.47 19.11 -11.87
N LEU A 77 7.04 20.29 -12.34
CA LEU A 77 5.72 20.84 -12.02
C LEU A 77 4.58 19.97 -12.57
N CYS A 78 4.71 19.46 -13.80
CA CYS A 78 3.72 18.54 -14.36
C CYS A 78 3.64 17.22 -13.60
N SER A 79 4.78 16.68 -13.18
CA SER A 79 4.82 15.45 -12.38
C SER A 79 4.19 15.64 -11.01
N LEU A 80 4.47 16.77 -10.34
CA LEU A 80 3.85 17.13 -9.07
C LEU A 80 2.33 17.32 -9.22
N ALA A 81 1.89 18.03 -10.26
CA ALA A 81 0.47 18.22 -10.54
C ALA A 81 -0.24 16.88 -10.83
N GLY A 82 0.42 15.99 -11.58
CA GLY A 82 -0.08 14.65 -11.86
C GLY A 82 -0.22 13.79 -10.59
N SER A 83 0.82 13.75 -9.75
CA SER A 83 0.78 13.04 -8.46
C SER A 83 -0.29 13.58 -7.52
N ILE A 84 -0.48 14.90 -7.48
CA ILE A 84 -1.57 15.51 -6.70
C ILE A 84 -2.93 15.11 -7.26
N ALA A 85 -3.10 15.12 -8.59
CA ALA A 85 -4.35 14.74 -9.22
C ALA A 85 -4.72 13.28 -8.93
N VAL A 86 -3.74 12.36 -9.01
CA VAL A 86 -3.91 10.96 -8.62
C VAL A 86 -4.28 10.85 -7.15
N GLY A 87 -3.53 11.46 -6.24
CA GLY A 87 -3.81 11.37 -4.81
C GLY A 87 -5.13 12.04 -4.38
N LEU A 88 -5.62 13.04 -5.13
CA LEU A 88 -6.94 13.63 -4.90
C LEU A 88 -8.09 12.67 -5.24
N SER A 89 -7.83 11.61 -6.00
CA SER A 89 -8.85 10.59 -6.30
C SER A 89 -9.33 9.85 -5.04
N GLY A 90 -8.53 9.77 -3.96
CA GLY A 90 -8.97 9.25 -2.66
C GLY A 90 -10.11 10.04 -2.00
N ILE A 91 -10.45 11.23 -2.50
CA ILE A 91 -11.63 12.00 -2.08
C ILE A 91 -12.88 11.59 -2.89
N PHE A 92 -12.69 11.07 -4.10
CA PHE A 92 -13.76 10.69 -5.02
C PHE A 92 -14.83 9.76 -4.41
N PRO A 93 -14.50 8.77 -3.55
CA PRO A 93 -15.52 7.94 -2.91
C PRO A 93 -16.56 8.73 -2.09
N LEU A 94 -16.23 9.92 -1.58
CA LEU A 94 -17.21 10.79 -0.90
C LEU A 94 -18.33 11.29 -1.82
N LEU A 95 -18.08 11.37 -3.12
CA LEU A 95 -19.06 11.81 -4.12
C LEU A 95 -20.02 10.69 -4.50
N ILE A 96 -19.54 9.44 -4.49
CA ILE A 96 -20.32 8.26 -4.83
C ILE A 96 -21.12 7.74 -3.63
N ILE A 97 -20.53 7.78 -2.43
CA ILE A 97 -21.13 7.15 -1.24
C ILE A 97 -21.99 8.19 -0.50
N PRO A 98 -23.33 8.01 -0.46
CA PRO A 98 -24.24 9.01 0.11
C PRO A 98 -24.00 9.28 1.60
N ILE A 99 -24.38 10.50 2.02
CA ILE A 99 -24.06 11.12 3.32
C ILE A 99 -24.50 10.29 4.53
N GLU A 100 -25.54 9.50 4.37
CA GLU A 100 -26.10 8.66 5.42
C GLU A 100 -25.25 7.42 5.72
N ALA A 101 -24.26 7.07 4.90
CA ALA A 101 -23.52 5.80 5.00
C ALA A 101 -22.96 5.51 6.40
N GLY A 102 -22.36 6.48 7.10
CA GLY A 102 -21.81 6.26 8.44
C GLY A 102 -22.86 5.90 9.50
N ALA A 103 -24.07 6.48 9.43
CA ALA A 103 -25.16 6.18 10.35
C ALA A 103 -26.02 4.99 9.85
N ALA A 104 -26.16 4.84 8.54
CA ALA A 104 -26.89 3.77 7.86
C ALA A 104 -26.18 2.42 7.98
N LEU A 105 -24.85 2.38 8.14
CA LEU A 105 -24.08 1.15 8.41
C LEU A 105 -24.49 0.43 9.70
N LYS A 106 -25.13 1.12 10.65
CA LYS A 106 -25.69 0.51 11.86
C LYS A 106 -27.02 -0.21 11.61
N THR A 107 -27.57 -0.11 10.41
CA THR A 107 -28.78 -0.84 9.99
C THR A 107 -28.39 -2.12 9.24
N ALA A 108 -29.27 -3.13 9.29
CA ALA A 108 -29.06 -4.38 8.56
C ALA A 108 -28.86 -4.16 7.05
N ASP A 109 -29.62 -3.23 6.45
CA ASP A 109 -29.51 -2.87 5.04
C ASP A 109 -28.17 -2.21 4.69
N GLY A 110 -27.63 -1.39 5.59
CA GLY A 110 -26.33 -0.75 5.43
C GLY A 110 -25.18 -1.76 5.47
N CYS A 111 -25.22 -2.71 6.42
CA CYS A 111 -24.26 -3.82 6.49
C CYS A 111 -24.25 -4.63 5.19
N GLN A 112 -25.44 -4.95 4.65
CA GLN A 112 -25.54 -5.70 3.40
C GLN A 112 -25.02 -4.91 2.19
N LYS A 113 -25.23 -3.59 2.14
CA LYS A 113 -24.64 -2.71 1.11
C LYS A 113 -23.12 -2.64 1.23
N LEU A 114 -22.59 -2.58 2.45
CA LEU A 114 -21.15 -2.58 2.69
C LEU A 114 -20.51 -3.88 2.23
N LYS A 115 -21.07 -5.04 2.56
CA LYS A 115 -20.55 -6.33 2.07
C LYS A 115 -20.49 -6.39 0.55
N LYS A 116 -21.50 -5.85 -0.15
CA LYS A 116 -21.51 -5.76 -1.63
C LYS A 116 -20.38 -4.88 -2.15
N LEU A 117 -20.19 -3.69 -1.55
CA LEU A 117 -19.11 -2.78 -1.91
C LEU A 117 -17.74 -3.41 -1.65
N LEU A 118 -17.63 -4.14 -0.53
CA LEU A 118 -16.42 -4.85 -0.13
C LEU A 118 -16.09 -6.01 -1.08
N SER A 119 -17.09 -6.71 -1.62
CA SER A 119 -16.86 -7.71 -2.68
C SER A 119 -16.30 -7.10 -3.94
N PHE A 120 -16.85 -5.96 -4.38
CA PHE A 120 -16.30 -5.21 -5.50
C PHE A 120 -14.86 -4.73 -5.20
N ALA A 121 -14.61 -4.22 -3.99
CA ALA A 121 -13.30 -3.79 -3.52
C ALA A 121 -12.24 -4.89 -3.60
N ILE A 122 -12.55 -6.10 -3.10
CA ILE A 122 -11.66 -7.26 -3.19
C ILE A 122 -11.37 -7.60 -4.65
N GLY A 123 -12.39 -7.58 -5.51
CA GLY A 123 -12.22 -7.81 -6.93
C GLY A 123 -11.27 -6.80 -7.58
N GLY A 124 -11.44 -5.51 -7.24
CA GLY A 124 -10.55 -4.43 -7.68
C GLY A 124 -9.12 -4.63 -7.19
N LEU A 125 -8.91 -4.86 -5.89
CA LEU A 125 -7.59 -5.11 -5.29
C LEU A 125 -6.88 -6.32 -5.91
N LEU A 126 -7.60 -7.43 -6.11
CA LEU A 126 -7.01 -8.61 -6.77
C LEU A 126 -6.70 -8.34 -8.25
N GLY A 127 -7.57 -7.60 -8.94
CA GLY A 127 -7.36 -7.17 -10.31
C GLY A 127 -6.10 -6.31 -10.44
N ASP A 128 -5.94 -5.31 -9.57
CA ASP A 128 -4.76 -4.44 -9.52
C ASP A 128 -3.47 -5.24 -9.30
N VAL A 129 -3.42 -6.09 -8.27
CA VAL A 129 -2.26 -6.93 -7.97
C VAL A 129 -1.86 -7.80 -9.17
N PHE A 130 -2.80 -8.54 -9.76
CA PHE A 130 -2.47 -9.56 -10.76
C PHE A 130 -2.39 -9.03 -12.19
N LEU A 131 -3.09 -7.95 -12.52
CA LEU A 131 -3.17 -7.43 -13.88
C LEU A 131 -2.35 -6.16 -14.08
N HIS A 132 -1.95 -5.48 -12.99
CA HIS A 132 -1.17 -4.25 -13.07
C HIS A 132 0.17 -4.35 -12.33
N LEU A 133 0.17 -4.49 -11.00
CA LEU A 133 1.40 -4.39 -10.19
C LEU A 133 2.41 -5.50 -10.48
N LEU A 134 1.97 -6.77 -10.55
CA LEU A 134 2.87 -7.90 -10.79
C LEU A 134 3.41 -7.92 -12.23
N PRO A 135 2.60 -7.75 -13.28
CA PRO A 135 3.11 -7.61 -14.64
C PRO A 135 4.14 -6.49 -14.79
N GLU A 136 3.91 -5.33 -14.17
CA GLU A 136 4.83 -4.19 -14.21
C GLU A 136 6.15 -4.49 -13.46
N ALA A 137 6.06 -5.15 -12.30
CA ALA A 137 7.25 -5.60 -11.58
C ALA A 137 8.10 -6.60 -12.38
N TRP A 138 7.48 -7.37 -13.28
CA TRP A 138 8.17 -8.33 -14.14
C TRP A 138 8.70 -7.73 -15.45
N SER A 139 8.11 -6.62 -15.92
CA SER A 139 8.48 -5.96 -17.19
C SER A 139 9.73 -5.10 -17.04
N HIS A 140 9.90 -4.43 -15.89
CA HIS A 140 11.10 -3.70 -15.54
C HIS A 140 12.23 -4.68 -15.18
N ILE A 141 13.07 -5.10 -16.15
CA ILE A 141 14.53 -5.31 -15.97
C ILE A 141 15.23 -5.75 -17.27
N CYS A 142 16.27 -5.00 -17.62
CA CYS A 142 17.32 -5.35 -18.57
C CYS A 142 18.37 -6.25 -17.89
N SER A 143 18.30 -7.59 -18.04
CA SER A 143 19.48 -8.48 -18.08
C SER A 143 19.10 -9.94 -18.39
N PRO A 144 19.95 -10.73 -19.09
CA PRO A 144 19.60 -12.04 -19.66
C PRO A 144 19.60 -13.24 -18.68
N ALA A 145 19.36 -13.01 -17.38
CA ALA A 145 19.31 -14.06 -16.36
C ALA A 145 17.86 -14.34 -15.89
N HIS A 146 17.02 -14.83 -16.82
CA HIS A 146 15.56 -14.91 -16.64
C HIS A 146 15.08 -15.76 -15.44
N GLU A 147 15.73 -16.89 -15.11
CA GLU A 147 15.23 -17.84 -14.09
C GLU A 147 15.33 -17.32 -12.64
N GLN A 148 16.41 -16.61 -12.30
CA GLN A 148 16.66 -16.17 -10.93
C GLN A 148 15.80 -14.97 -10.54
N HIS A 149 15.26 -14.26 -11.53
CA HIS A 149 14.56 -13.01 -11.38
C HIS A 149 13.10 -13.20 -10.91
N TYR A 150 12.31 -14.04 -11.58
CA TYR A 150 10.93 -14.33 -11.15
C TYR A 150 10.89 -14.90 -9.73
N ARG A 151 11.91 -15.67 -9.36
CA ARG A 151 12.08 -16.15 -7.97
C ARG A 151 12.28 -14.98 -7.00
N SER A 152 13.14 -14.02 -7.31
CA SER A 152 13.34 -12.84 -6.45
C SER A 152 12.08 -11.98 -6.34
N GLN A 153 11.34 -11.81 -7.43
CA GLN A 153 10.07 -11.08 -7.45
C GLN A 153 9.02 -11.77 -6.58
N GLY A 154 8.84 -13.08 -6.74
CA GLY A 154 7.95 -13.87 -5.87
C GLY A 154 8.35 -13.83 -4.39
N LEU A 155 9.65 -13.77 -4.08
CA LEU A 155 10.12 -13.60 -2.70
C LEU A 155 9.74 -12.24 -2.12
N TRP A 156 9.76 -11.17 -2.91
CA TRP A 156 9.31 -9.85 -2.47
C TRP A 156 7.80 -9.82 -2.21
N VAL A 157 6.99 -10.50 -3.04
CA VAL A 157 5.55 -10.68 -2.78
C VAL A 157 5.31 -11.41 -1.46
N ILE A 158 6.01 -12.52 -1.22
CA ILE A 158 5.91 -13.26 0.03
C ILE A 158 6.35 -12.38 1.20
N LEU A 159 7.43 -11.60 1.05
CA LEU A 159 7.90 -10.71 2.10
C LEU A 159 6.87 -9.63 2.44
N GLY A 160 6.23 -9.03 1.44
CA GLY A 160 5.13 -8.08 1.63
C GLY A 160 3.98 -8.67 2.44
N LEU A 161 3.51 -9.86 2.02
CA LEU A 161 2.46 -10.59 2.71
C LEU A 161 2.86 -10.90 4.17
N LEU A 162 4.08 -11.40 4.40
CA LEU A 162 4.58 -11.71 5.74
C LEU A 162 4.76 -10.45 6.59
N ALA A 163 5.21 -9.33 6.00
CA ALA A 163 5.37 -8.07 6.72
C ALA A 163 4.02 -7.56 7.21
N PHE A 164 2.98 -7.57 6.37
CA PHE A 164 1.63 -7.17 6.76
C PHE A 164 1.04 -8.11 7.83
N LEU A 165 1.25 -9.41 7.70
CA LEU A 165 0.90 -10.39 8.73
C LEU A 165 1.60 -10.09 10.07
N LEU A 166 2.91 -9.81 10.04
CA LEU A 166 3.67 -9.48 11.24
C LEU A 166 3.21 -8.16 11.86
N LEU A 167 2.92 -7.15 11.06
CA LEU A 167 2.39 -5.87 11.52
C LEU A 167 1.03 -6.07 12.20
N GLU A 168 0.11 -6.83 11.60
CA GLU A 168 -1.16 -7.16 12.24
C GLU A 168 -0.95 -7.88 13.57
N LYS A 169 0.00 -8.82 13.61
CA LYS A 169 0.31 -9.59 14.82
C LYS A 169 1.01 -8.78 15.91
N MET A 170 1.76 -7.74 15.56
CA MET A 170 2.38 -6.80 16.50
C MET A 170 1.36 -5.84 17.12
N PHE A 171 0.31 -5.53 16.38
CA PHE A 171 -0.76 -4.61 16.76
C PHE A 171 -2.14 -5.28 16.68
N PRO A 172 -2.39 -6.37 17.43
CA PRO A 172 -3.70 -7.01 17.43
C PRO A 172 -4.74 -6.05 18.03
N ASP A 173 -5.97 -6.10 17.51
CA ASP A 173 -7.07 -5.35 18.10
C ASP A 173 -7.26 -5.78 19.56
N GLU A 174 -7.17 -4.84 20.50
CA GLU A 174 -7.47 -5.08 21.91
C GLU A 174 -8.96 -5.41 22.01
N ALA A 175 -9.29 -6.66 22.33
CA ALA A 175 -10.68 -7.07 22.55
C ALA A 175 -11.31 -6.14 23.61
N PRO A 176 -12.53 -5.62 23.40
CA PRO A 176 -13.19 -4.79 24.39
C PRO A 176 -13.39 -5.61 25.66
N CYS A 177 -12.54 -5.34 26.66
CA CYS A 177 -12.55 -6.05 27.92
C CYS A 177 -13.87 -5.73 28.64
N SER A 178 -14.74 -6.73 28.73
CA SER A 178 -15.94 -6.67 29.55
C SER A 178 -15.56 -6.83 31.01
N THR A 179 -15.03 -5.80 31.70
CA THR A 179 -15.06 -5.68 33.18
C THR A 179 -14.40 -4.38 33.69
N GLY A 180 -15.19 -3.47 34.29
CA GLY A 180 -14.72 -2.38 35.16
C GLY A 180 -15.56 -1.10 35.03
N PRO A 181 -15.96 -0.43 36.13
CA PRO A 181 -16.98 0.62 36.09
C PRO A 181 -16.47 1.88 35.40
N ALA A 182 -17.35 2.47 34.59
CA ALA A 182 -17.12 3.70 33.86
C ALA A 182 -16.65 4.84 34.80
N VAL A 183 -15.42 5.31 34.60
CA VAL A 183 -15.12 6.73 34.82
C VAL A 183 -15.42 7.42 33.51
N SER A 184 -16.67 7.87 33.41
CA SER A 184 -17.19 8.66 32.31
C SER A 184 -16.55 10.05 32.35
N LEU A 185 -15.74 10.38 31.34
CA LEU A 185 -15.55 11.77 30.93
C LEU A 185 -16.08 11.86 29.50
N PHE A 186 -17.23 12.52 29.37
CA PHE A 186 -18.12 12.65 28.19
C PHE A 186 -19.25 11.61 28.06
N THR A 187 -20.25 11.80 28.92
CA THR A 187 -21.65 11.44 28.66
C THR A 187 -22.22 12.18 27.46
N PHE A 188 -22.81 11.44 26.50
CA PHE A 188 -24.06 11.85 25.88
C PHE A 188 -25.07 10.70 26.04
N SER A 189 -26.21 11.03 26.64
CA SER A 189 -27.27 10.12 27.03
C SER A 189 -28.10 9.68 25.83
N GLY A 190 -28.31 8.37 25.70
CA GLY A 190 -29.24 7.75 24.74
C GLY A 190 -29.43 6.28 25.10
N ALA A 191 -30.66 5.88 25.36
CA ALA A 191 -31.05 4.60 25.96
C ALA A 191 -30.43 3.37 25.28
N SER A 192 -29.68 2.58 26.05
CA SER A 192 -29.12 1.30 25.62
C SER A 192 -30.19 0.22 25.67
N SER A 193 -30.86 -0.02 24.54
CA SER A 193 -31.50 -1.31 24.30
C SER A 193 -30.44 -2.31 23.87
N ARG A 194 -30.27 -3.36 24.68
CA ARG A 194 -29.46 -4.54 24.36
C ARG A 194 -30.16 -5.32 23.24
N ILE A 195 -29.81 -5.02 21.99
CA ILE A 195 -30.10 -5.91 20.87
C ILE A 195 -28.76 -6.53 20.46
N GLY A 196 -28.67 -7.85 20.59
CA GLY A 196 -27.54 -8.63 20.09
C GLY A 196 -27.36 -8.34 18.61
N HIS A 197 -26.22 -7.73 18.27
CA HIS A 197 -25.87 -7.42 16.90
C HIS A 197 -24.44 -7.92 16.72
N GLU A 198 -24.30 -9.10 16.11
CA GLU A 198 -23.08 -9.54 15.42
C GLU A 198 -22.86 -8.62 14.21
N ILE A 199 -22.55 -7.35 14.46
CA ILE A 199 -22.01 -6.47 13.44
C ILE A 199 -20.52 -6.72 13.40
N LEU A 200 -20.04 -7.17 12.22
CA LEU A 200 -18.66 -7.11 11.72
C LEU A 200 -17.71 -6.60 12.81
N SER A 201 -16.95 -7.48 13.47
CA SER A 201 -15.95 -7.01 14.45
C SER A 201 -15.00 -6.06 13.70
N PRO A 202 -15.06 -4.74 13.96
CA PRO A 202 -14.27 -3.80 13.19
C PRO A 202 -12.81 -4.02 13.56
N SER A 203 -12.04 -4.62 12.65
CA SER A 203 -10.60 -4.74 12.84
C SER A 203 -9.97 -3.41 12.48
N GLN A 204 -9.79 -2.56 13.49
CA GLN A 204 -9.19 -1.23 13.31
C GLN A 204 -7.78 -1.37 12.72
N THR A 205 -7.06 -2.40 13.15
CA THR A 205 -5.76 -2.76 12.59
C THR A 205 -5.82 -3.00 11.07
N SER A 206 -6.84 -3.69 10.56
CA SER A 206 -6.99 -3.88 9.11
C SER A 206 -7.18 -2.55 8.38
N GLY A 207 -7.89 -1.59 8.96
CA GLY A 207 -8.05 -0.26 8.36
C GLY A 207 -6.72 0.50 8.27
N TYR A 208 -5.88 0.43 9.30
CA TYR A 208 -4.55 1.06 9.26
C TYR A 208 -3.59 0.36 8.30
N LEU A 209 -3.63 -0.97 8.20
CA LEU A 209 -2.85 -1.71 7.21
C LEU A 209 -3.26 -1.31 5.79
N ASN A 210 -4.55 -1.11 5.54
CA ASN A 210 -5.05 -0.61 4.27
C ASN A 210 -4.47 0.77 3.92
N LEU A 211 -4.48 1.71 4.88
CA LEU A 211 -3.88 3.03 4.70
C LEU A 211 -2.37 2.96 4.45
N LEU A 212 -1.67 2.03 5.09
CA LEU A 212 -0.25 1.82 4.85
C LEU A 212 0.01 1.32 3.42
N ALA A 213 -0.76 0.32 2.96
CA ALA A 213 -0.64 -0.18 1.59
C ALA A 213 -0.95 0.92 0.56
N ASN A 214 -2.07 1.63 0.73
CA ASN A 214 -2.45 2.78 -0.10
C ASN A 214 -1.36 3.87 -0.10
N CYS A 215 -0.72 4.17 1.03
CA CYS A 215 0.38 5.14 1.08
C CYS A 215 1.59 4.70 0.22
N ILE A 216 1.96 3.42 0.28
CA ILE A 216 3.06 2.87 -0.52
C ILE A 216 2.68 2.88 -2.00
N ASP A 217 1.43 2.55 -2.31
CA ASP A 217 0.92 2.50 -3.67
C ASP A 217 0.87 3.89 -4.33
N ASN A 218 0.31 4.87 -3.63
CA ASN A 218 0.34 6.27 -4.01
C ASN A 218 1.77 6.76 -4.23
N PHE A 219 2.72 6.35 -3.38
CA PHE A 219 4.13 6.65 -3.56
C PHE A 219 4.70 6.07 -4.88
N THR A 220 4.38 4.81 -5.21
CA THR A 220 4.77 4.21 -6.50
C THR A 220 4.12 4.89 -7.70
N HIS A 221 2.86 5.30 -7.60
CA HIS A 221 2.21 6.11 -8.62
C HIS A 221 2.92 7.45 -8.84
N GLY A 222 3.34 8.10 -7.76
CA GLY A 222 4.15 9.30 -7.84
C GLY A 222 5.47 9.08 -8.60
N LEU A 223 6.15 7.96 -8.38
CA LEU A 223 7.37 7.61 -9.12
C LEU A 223 7.08 7.32 -10.60
N ALA A 224 5.99 6.62 -10.92
CA ALA A 224 5.61 6.28 -12.29
C ALA A 224 5.22 7.55 -13.09
N VAL A 225 4.47 8.46 -12.47
CA VAL A 225 4.15 9.78 -13.04
C VAL A 225 5.42 10.60 -13.28
N ALA A 226 6.34 10.65 -12.31
CA ALA A 226 7.61 11.36 -12.49
C ALA A 226 8.46 10.77 -13.63
N GLY A 227 8.64 9.44 -13.63
CA GLY A 227 9.42 8.74 -14.66
C GLY A 227 8.86 8.92 -16.08
N SER A 228 7.53 8.89 -16.22
CA SER A 228 6.87 9.08 -17.53
C SER A 228 7.01 10.51 -18.07
N PHE A 229 6.95 11.54 -17.22
CA PHE A 229 7.21 12.92 -17.62
C PHE A 229 8.68 13.17 -18.02
N LEU A 230 9.64 12.45 -17.40
CA LEU A 230 11.05 12.46 -17.83
C LEU A 230 11.24 11.85 -19.23
N VAL A 231 10.40 10.88 -19.64
CA VAL A 231 10.42 10.32 -20.99
C VAL A 231 9.85 11.31 -21.99
N SER A 232 8.61 11.76 -21.79
CA SER A 232 8.02 12.85 -22.58
C SER A 232 6.74 13.37 -21.95
N ARG A 233 6.36 14.63 -22.25
CA ARG A 233 5.09 15.20 -21.79
C ARG A 233 3.87 14.36 -22.18
N LYS A 234 3.83 13.83 -23.40
CA LYS A 234 2.69 13.01 -23.87
C LYS A 234 2.57 11.73 -23.05
N VAL A 235 3.69 11.05 -22.82
CA VAL A 235 3.73 9.82 -22.01
C VAL A 235 3.34 10.13 -20.57
N GLY A 236 3.88 11.20 -19.97
CA GLY A 236 3.50 11.65 -18.62
C GLY A 236 2.00 11.91 -18.44
N PHE A 237 1.36 12.62 -19.37
CA PHE A 237 -0.09 12.85 -19.31
C PHE A 237 -0.90 11.57 -19.47
N LEU A 238 -0.50 10.69 -20.40
CA LEU A 238 -1.17 9.41 -20.60
C LEU A 238 -1.02 8.51 -19.37
N THR A 239 0.19 8.40 -18.81
CA THR A 239 0.45 7.64 -17.58
C THR A 239 -0.31 8.21 -16.38
N THR A 240 -0.40 9.54 -16.25
CA THR A 240 -1.19 10.17 -15.17
C THR A 240 -2.68 9.84 -15.31
N LEU A 241 -3.23 9.93 -16.52
CA LEU A 241 -4.63 9.60 -16.78
C LEU A 241 -4.92 8.11 -16.55
N ALA A 242 -4.01 7.26 -17.02
CA ALA A 242 -4.02 5.83 -16.80
C ALA A 242 -4.13 5.51 -15.30
N ILE A 243 -3.17 6.00 -14.53
CA ILE A 243 -3.13 5.80 -13.09
C ILE A 243 -4.40 6.34 -12.41
N LEU A 244 -4.83 7.54 -12.77
CA LEU A 244 -6.04 8.14 -12.22
C LEU A 244 -7.28 7.26 -12.46
N LEU A 245 -7.39 6.64 -13.63
CA LEU A 245 -8.55 5.81 -13.98
C LEU A 245 -8.58 4.49 -13.19
N HIS A 246 -7.43 3.88 -12.91
CA HIS A 246 -7.36 2.66 -12.08
C HIS A 246 -7.39 2.95 -10.58
N GLU A 247 -6.98 4.14 -10.16
CA GLU A 247 -7.02 4.55 -8.74
C GLU A 247 -8.46 4.78 -8.26
N ILE A 248 -9.35 5.27 -9.14
CA ILE A 248 -10.73 5.55 -8.76
C ILE A 248 -11.46 4.30 -8.20
N PRO A 249 -11.49 3.14 -8.90
CA PRO A 249 -12.11 1.95 -8.33
C PRO A 249 -11.35 1.39 -7.12
N HIS A 250 -10.02 1.59 -7.06
CA HIS A 250 -9.17 1.16 -5.94
C HIS A 250 -9.50 1.94 -4.66
N GLU A 251 -9.52 3.28 -4.71
CA GLU A 251 -9.89 4.17 -3.60
C GLU A 251 -11.33 3.95 -3.12
N VAL A 252 -12.26 3.63 -4.03
CA VAL A 252 -13.63 3.24 -3.64
C VAL A 252 -13.61 1.96 -2.78
N GLY A 253 -12.70 1.03 -3.09
CA GLY A 253 -12.50 -0.20 -2.32
C GLY A 253 -11.87 0.07 -0.96
N ASP A 254 -10.81 0.86 -0.93
CA ASP A 254 -10.12 1.27 0.30
C ASP A 254 -11.05 2.02 1.26
N PHE A 255 -11.87 2.90 0.71
CA PHE A 255 -12.91 3.59 1.48
C PHE A 255 -13.89 2.59 2.12
N ALA A 256 -14.29 1.53 1.42
CA ALA A 256 -15.16 0.49 1.95
C ALA A 256 -14.49 -0.27 3.11
N ILE A 257 -13.19 -0.58 2.99
CA ILE A 257 -12.41 -1.24 4.03
C ILE A 257 -12.29 -0.35 5.28
N LEU A 258 -12.11 0.97 5.11
CA LEU A 258 -12.08 1.92 6.22
C LEU A 258 -13.43 2.07 6.94
N LEU A 259 -14.52 2.17 6.18
CA LEU A 259 -15.87 2.19 6.75
C LEU A 259 -16.14 0.91 7.57
N ARG A 260 -15.70 -0.24 7.07
CA ARG A 260 -15.79 -1.52 7.78
C ARG A 260 -14.94 -1.53 9.05
N ALA A 261 -13.74 -0.96 9.02
CA ALA A 261 -12.87 -0.80 10.18
C ALA A 261 -13.40 0.21 11.22
N GLY A 262 -14.56 0.83 10.99
CA GLY A 262 -15.25 1.71 11.93
C GLY A 262 -14.93 3.20 11.77
N PHE A 263 -14.20 3.59 10.72
CA PHE A 263 -13.98 5.00 10.41
C PHE A 263 -15.27 5.63 9.88
N ASP A 264 -15.59 6.84 10.32
CA ASP A 264 -16.63 7.62 9.67
C ASP A 264 -16.14 8.12 8.30
N ARG A 265 -17.08 8.45 7.41
CA ARG A 265 -16.77 8.85 6.03
C ARG A 265 -15.79 10.02 5.92
N TRP A 266 -15.84 10.98 6.83
CA TRP A 266 -14.95 12.15 6.79
C TRP A 266 -13.57 11.79 7.30
N SER A 267 -13.48 10.98 8.35
CA SER A 267 -12.21 10.42 8.79
C SER A 267 -11.57 9.54 7.71
N ALA A 268 -12.34 8.66 7.07
CA ALA A 268 -11.85 7.81 5.98
C ALA A 268 -11.30 8.63 4.81
N ALA A 269 -12.02 9.67 4.38
CA ALA A 269 -11.58 10.56 3.31
C ALA A 269 -10.33 11.37 3.70
N ARG A 270 -10.27 11.87 4.94
CA ARG A 270 -9.09 12.59 5.45
C ARG A 270 -7.86 11.69 5.49
N MET A 271 -8.01 10.43 5.89
CA MET A 271 -6.91 9.48 5.97
C MET A 271 -6.40 9.10 4.57
N GLN A 272 -7.29 8.84 3.60
CA GLN A 272 -6.90 8.64 2.18
C GLN A 272 -6.26 9.90 1.58
N PHE A 273 -6.79 11.09 1.88
CA PHE A 273 -6.11 12.31 1.45
C PHE A 273 -4.72 12.49 2.11
N CYS A 274 -4.52 11.99 3.32
CA CYS A 274 -3.18 11.97 3.94
C CYS A 274 -2.24 10.96 3.27
N THR A 275 -2.72 9.82 2.76
CA THR A 275 -1.89 8.85 2.04
C THR A 275 -1.43 9.39 0.68
N ALA A 276 -2.20 10.29 0.06
CA ALA A 276 -1.80 11.04 -1.14
C ALA A 276 -0.48 11.83 -0.98
N LEU A 277 -0.10 12.20 0.26
CA LEU A 277 1.22 12.81 0.52
C LEU A 277 2.36 11.88 0.12
N GLY A 278 2.18 10.56 0.24
CA GLY A 278 3.12 9.56 -0.27
C GLY A 278 3.39 9.73 -1.76
N GLY A 279 2.35 9.94 -2.57
CA GLY A 279 2.47 10.16 -4.02
C GLY A 279 3.13 11.47 -4.40
N VAL A 280 3.00 12.51 -3.58
CA VAL A 280 3.74 13.78 -3.76
C VAL A 280 5.22 13.62 -3.43
N LEU A 281 5.56 12.79 -2.44
CA LEU A 281 6.95 12.51 -2.06
C LEU A 281 7.68 11.62 -3.08
N GLY A 282 6.95 10.83 -3.88
CA GLY A 282 7.52 10.00 -4.95
C GLY A 282 8.42 10.77 -5.92
N PRO A 283 7.89 11.75 -6.68
CA PRO A 283 8.67 12.59 -7.60
C PRO A 283 9.81 13.36 -6.93
N ALA A 284 9.66 13.69 -5.65
CA ALA A 284 10.56 14.54 -4.89
C ALA A 284 11.64 13.78 -4.10
N SER A 285 11.75 12.45 -4.24
CA SER A 285 12.72 11.65 -3.52
C SER A 285 14.00 11.40 -4.35
N PRO A 286 15.05 12.25 -4.23
CA PRO A 286 16.34 12.03 -4.90
C PRO A 286 17.09 10.80 -4.36
N CYS A 287 16.58 10.16 -3.29
CA CYS A 287 17.25 9.10 -2.55
C CYS A 287 16.89 7.68 -3.00
N LEU A 288 16.00 7.49 -3.98
CA LEU A 288 15.63 6.13 -4.39
C LEU A 288 16.70 5.53 -5.32
N PRO A 289 17.19 4.31 -5.02
CA PRO A 289 18.07 3.61 -5.93
C PRO A 289 17.35 3.36 -7.26
N LYS A 290 18.08 3.35 -8.38
CA LYS A 290 17.53 3.18 -9.75
C LYS A 290 16.66 1.93 -9.95
N ASN A 291 16.71 0.98 -9.01
CA ASN A 291 15.97 -0.27 -9.02
C ASN A 291 14.90 -0.34 -7.92
N ALA A 292 14.46 0.79 -7.37
CA ALA A 292 13.51 0.83 -6.26
C ALA A 292 12.15 0.20 -6.62
N THR A 293 11.63 0.49 -7.81
CA THR A 293 10.37 -0.08 -8.31
C THR A 293 10.41 -1.61 -8.39
N ALA A 294 11.58 -2.20 -8.68
CA ALA A 294 11.76 -3.64 -8.85
C ALA A 294 11.50 -4.47 -7.58
N TRP A 295 11.53 -3.86 -6.40
CA TRP A 295 11.20 -4.54 -5.14
C TRP A 295 10.01 -3.92 -4.42
N ILE A 296 9.71 -2.63 -4.64
CA ILE A 296 8.54 -1.97 -4.02
C ILE A 296 7.24 -2.55 -4.58
N LEU A 297 7.08 -2.59 -5.90
CA LEU A 297 5.86 -3.11 -6.55
C LEU A 297 5.47 -4.54 -6.11
N PRO A 298 6.36 -5.55 -6.16
CA PRO A 298 6.02 -6.90 -5.71
C PRO A 298 5.78 -6.94 -4.19
N PHE A 299 6.51 -6.14 -3.39
CA PHE A 299 6.28 -6.06 -1.95
C PHE A 299 4.88 -5.49 -1.63
N THR A 300 4.48 -4.39 -2.27
CA THR A 300 3.15 -3.79 -2.11
C THR A 300 2.05 -4.76 -2.56
N SER A 301 2.27 -5.47 -3.67
CA SER A 301 1.37 -6.52 -4.16
C SER A 301 1.09 -7.59 -3.10
N GLY A 302 2.12 -8.00 -2.35
CA GLY A 302 1.98 -8.93 -1.24
C GLY A 302 1.13 -8.38 -0.08
N GLY A 303 1.28 -7.08 0.22
CA GLY A 303 0.47 -6.38 1.22
C GLY A 303 -1.01 -6.29 0.84
N PHE A 304 -1.31 -5.89 -0.40
CA PHE A 304 -2.70 -5.87 -0.91
C PHE A 304 -3.32 -7.26 -0.97
N LEU A 305 -2.55 -8.28 -1.36
CA LEU A 305 -3.02 -9.67 -1.33
C LEU A 305 -3.38 -10.12 0.08
N TYR A 306 -2.58 -9.72 1.09
CA TYR A 306 -2.87 -9.98 2.48
C TYR A 306 -4.17 -9.29 2.93
N ILE A 307 -4.33 -7.99 2.65
CA ILE A 307 -5.55 -7.26 2.99
C ILE A 307 -6.77 -7.93 2.34
N ALA A 308 -6.73 -8.16 1.04
CA ALA A 308 -7.86 -8.73 0.30
C ALA A 308 -8.23 -10.13 0.81
N LEU A 309 -7.27 -11.05 0.88
CA LEU A 309 -7.55 -12.46 1.14
C LEU A 309 -7.66 -12.82 2.62
N VAL A 310 -6.88 -12.18 3.49
CA VAL A 310 -6.85 -12.52 4.92
C VAL A 310 -7.79 -11.63 5.71
N ASN A 311 -7.84 -10.34 5.40
CA ASN A 311 -8.59 -9.40 6.23
C ASN A 311 -10.01 -9.18 5.74
N VAL A 312 -10.31 -9.44 4.47
CA VAL A 312 -11.59 -9.06 3.85
C VAL A 312 -12.42 -10.22 3.34
N VAL A 313 -11.83 -11.17 2.63
CA VAL A 313 -12.55 -12.35 2.10
C VAL A 313 -13.27 -13.17 3.18
N PRO A 314 -12.72 -13.41 4.39
CA PRO A 314 -13.42 -14.20 5.41
C PRO A 314 -14.81 -13.66 5.75
N ASP A 315 -14.98 -12.34 5.82
CA ASP A 315 -16.28 -11.69 6.10
C ASP A 315 -17.33 -11.98 5.01
N LEU A 316 -16.90 -12.19 3.77
CA LEU A 316 -17.78 -12.55 2.66
C LEU A 316 -18.17 -14.03 2.70
N LEU A 317 -17.27 -14.89 3.17
CA LEU A 317 -17.51 -16.33 3.28
C LEU A 317 -18.52 -16.69 4.37
N GLU A 318 -18.73 -15.81 5.35
CA GLU A 318 -19.75 -15.98 6.40
C GLU A 318 -21.20 -15.72 5.92
N GLU A 319 -21.40 -15.30 4.66
CA GLU A 319 -22.74 -15.01 4.13
C GLU A 319 -23.58 -16.29 3.92
N THR A 320 -24.62 -16.46 4.73
CA THR A 320 -25.47 -17.67 4.73
C THR A 320 -26.52 -17.68 3.62
N ASN A 321 -26.93 -16.51 3.11
CA ASN A 321 -27.96 -16.44 2.08
C ASN A 321 -27.37 -16.66 0.68
N PRO A 322 -27.82 -17.68 -0.07
CA PRO A 322 -27.21 -18.03 -1.35
C PRO A 322 -27.35 -16.94 -2.42
N ARG A 323 -28.42 -16.13 -2.37
CA ARG A 323 -28.59 -15.01 -3.32
C ARG A 323 -27.62 -13.88 -3.05
N HIS A 324 -27.37 -13.57 -1.78
CA HIS A 324 -26.42 -12.55 -1.38
C HIS A 324 -24.98 -13.01 -1.65
N SER A 325 -24.67 -14.27 -1.35
CA SER A 325 -23.39 -14.88 -1.70
C SER A 325 -23.12 -14.84 -3.21
N LEU A 326 -24.09 -15.24 -4.06
CA LEU A 326 -23.94 -15.14 -5.51
C LEU A 326 -23.70 -13.69 -5.97
N LEU A 327 -24.44 -12.73 -5.41
CA LEU A 327 -24.28 -11.33 -5.76
C LEU A 327 -22.90 -10.78 -5.35
N GLN A 328 -22.37 -11.20 -4.19
CA GLN A 328 -21.02 -10.86 -3.74
C GLN A 328 -19.96 -11.41 -4.71
N VAL A 329 -20.08 -12.68 -5.12
CA VAL A 329 -19.16 -13.28 -6.12
C VAL A 329 -19.24 -12.54 -7.46
N LEU A 330 -20.44 -12.21 -7.94
CA LEU A 330 -20.61 -11.44 -9.18
C LEU A 330 -19.98 -10.04 -9.08
N LEU A 331 -20.09 -9.38 -7.94
CA LEU A 331 -19.46 -8.07 -7.70
C LEU A 331 -17.94 -8.17 -7.60
N LEU A 332 -17.40 -9.23 -7.02
CA LEU A 332 -15.98 -9.52 -7.04
C LEU A 332 -15.48 -9.74 -8.46
N CYS A 333 -16.15 -10.57 -9.26
CA CYS A 333 -15.82 -10.74 -10.67
C CYS A 333 -15.95 -9.43 -11.45
N CYS A 334 -16.94 -8.60 -11.14
CA CYS A 334 -17.11 -7.27 -11.72
C CYS A 334 -15.92 -6.36 -11.41
N GLY A 335 -15.44 -6.33 -10.15
CA GLY A 335 -14.24 -5.57 -9.77
C GLY A 335 -13.01 -5.99 -10.57
N VAL A 336 -12.77 -7.31 -10.68
CA VAL A 336 -11.67 -7.84 -11.52
C VAL A 336 -11.85 -7.46 -12.98
N ALA A 337 -13.07 -7.56 -13.51
CA ALA A 337 -13.37 -7.23 -14.91
C ALA A 337 -13.17 -5.73 -15.20
N VAL A 338 -13.51 -4.85 -14.25
CA VAL A 338 -13.23 -3.40 -14.36
C VAL A 338 -11.73 -3.17 -14.44
N MET A 339 -10.93 -3.79 -13.58
CA MET A 339 -9.47 -3.64 -13.64
C MET A 339 -8.87 -4.22 -14.91
N ALA A 340 -9.35 -5.38 -15.36
CA ALA A 340 -8.93 -5.97 -16.63
C ALA A 340 -9.27 -5.06 -17.83
N LEU A 341 -10.46 -4.47 -17.83
CA LEU A 341 -10.88 -3.53 -18.88
C LEU A 341 -10.01 -2.27 -18.87
N LEU A 342 -9.70 -1.72 -17.70
CA LEU A 342 -8.83 -0.56 -17.57
C LEU A 342 -7.42 -0.84 -18.09
N SER A 343 -6.83 -1.99 -17.73
CA SER A 343 -5.55 -2.43 -18.29
C SER A 343 -5.59 -2.51 -19.82
N VAL A 344 -6.59 -3.18 -20.41
CA VAL A 344 -6.72 -3.29 -21.88
C VAL A 344 -6.93 -1.95 -22.58
N ILE A 345 -7.59 -0.99 -21.94
CA ILE A 345 -7.81 0.36 -22.51
C ILE A 345 -6.52 1.19 -22.46
N MET A 346 -5.65 0.92 -21.49
CA MET A 346 -4.48 1.73 -21.19
C MET A 346 -3.17 1.19 -21.80
N ASP A 347 -3.12 -0.10 -22.12
CA ASP A 347 -2.05 -0.77 -22.88
C ASP A 347 -2.14 -0.48 -24.40
#